data_AF-X1FSL5-F1
#
_entry.id   AF-X1FSL5-F1
#
_cell.length_a   1.000
_cell.length_b   1.000
_cell.length_c   1.000
_cell.angle_alpha   90.00
_cell.angle_beta   90.00
_cell.angle_gamma   90.00
#
_symmetry.space_group_name_H-M   'P 1'
#
loop_
_entity.id
_entity.type
_entity.pdbx_description
1 polymer ?
#
loop_
_entity_poly.entity_id
_entity_poly.type
_entity_poly.pdbx_seq_one_letter_code
_entity_poly.pdbx_strand_id
1 'polypeptide(L)'
;MKWIDFKAGIQDFWNEFKRVKFGLFGLILLFIFILTILINPYIVPFPKASSRWRDITYWEDNPVSAPPVWVNWFSSTKRAPSLIIEEHAFSEEKMGKIKLSRAVFEYEYSYDLPPLDVIFHGYPDRDGSKSS
;
A
#
# COMPACT_ATOMS: atom_id res chain seq x y z
N MET A 1 4.98 -19.05 -46.58
CA MET A 1 6.35 -18.64 -46.19
C MET A 1 6.94 -19.74 -45.34
N LYS A 2 8.15 -20.22 -45.66
CA LYS A 2 8.79 -21.28 -44.87
C LYS A 2 9.23 -20.68 -43.54
N TRP A 3 9.02 -21.42 -42.45
CA TRP A 3 9.36 -21.00 -41.09
C TRP A 3 10.85 -20.60 -40.92
N ILE A 4 11.70 -21.17 -41.77
CA ILE A 4 13.14 -20.89 -41.84
C ILE A 4 13.41 -19.46 -42.34
N ASP A 5 12.69 -19.02 -43.37
CA ASP A 5 12.83 -17.66 -43.93
C ASP A 5 12.43 -16.60 -42.90
N PHE A 6 11.39 -16.89 -42.12
CA PHE A 6 10.93 -16.03 -41.03
C PHE A 6 11.96 -15.92 -39.90
N LYS A 7 12.55 -17.05 -39.48
CA LYS A 7 13.60 -17.07 -38.45
C LYS A 7 14.86 -16.33 -38.90
N ALA A 8 15.27 -16.51 -40.14
CA ALA A 8 16.40 -15.78 -40.73
C ALA A 8 16.14 -14.27 -40.73
N GLY A 9 14.95 -13.83 -41.18
CA GLY A 9 14.56 -12.43 -41.17
C GLY A 9 14.57 -11.79 -39.77
N ILE A 10 14.11 -12.50 -38.74
CA ILE A 10 14.19 -12.04 -37.34
C ILE A 10 15.64 -11.91 -36.87
N GLN A 11 16.49 -12.87 -37.23
CA GLN A 11 17.90 -12.87 -36.81
C GLN A 11 18.66 -11.71 -37.44
N ASP A 12 18.45 -11.44 -38.73
CA ASP A 12 19.05 -10.31 -39.43
C ASP A 12 18.58 -8.98 -38.86
N PHE A 13 17.27 -8.83 -38.63
CA PHE A 13 16.71 -7.65 -37.96
C PHE A 13 17.35 -7.42 -36.59
N TRP A 14 17.50 -8.45 -35.76
CA TRP A 14 18.07 -8.31 -34.42
C TRP A 14 19.55 -7.93 -34.45
N ASN A 15 20.31 -8.45 -35.42
CA ASN A 15 21.71 -8.11 -35.63
C ASN A 15 21.88 -6.64 -36.04
N GLU A 16 20.97 -6.12 -36.85
CA GLU A 16 20.97 -4.71 -37.26
C GLU A 16 20.47 -3.79 -36.13
N PHE A 17 19.39 -4.18 -35.45
CA PHE A 17 18.78 -3.42 -34.36
C PHE A 17 19.77 -3.15 -33.20
N LYS A 18 20.60 -4.13 -32.83
CA LYS A 18 21.64 -3.96 -31.79
C LYS A 18 22.67 -2.89 -32.11
N ARG A 19 22.89 -2.55 -33.39
CA ARG A 19 23.83 -1.49 -33.79
C ARG A 19 23.28 -0.10 -33.49
N VAL A 20 21.97 0.03 -33.34
CA VAL A 20 21.29 1.29 -33.02
C VAL A 20 21.23 1.48 -31.50
N LYS A 21 22.21 2.22 -30.96
CA LYS A 21 22.36 2.45 -29.50
C LYS A 21 21.09 3.00 -28.83
N PHE A 22 20.40 3.94 -29.46
CA PHE A 22 19.16 4.52 -28.93
C PHE A 22 18.00 3.52 -28.90
N GLY A 23 17.90 2.64 -29.89
CA GLY A 23 16.88 1.58 -29.92
C GLY A 23 17.07 0.58 -28.78
N LEU A 24 18.32 0.24 -28.47
CA LEU A 24 18.64 -0.62 -27.33
C LEU A 24 18.27 0.02 -25.99
N PHE A 25 18.52 1.32 -25.81
CA PHE A 25 18.08 2.05 -24.61
C PHE A 25 16.56 2.03 -24.44
N GLY A 26 15.81 2.25 -25.53
CA GLY A 26 14.35 2.15 -25.50
C GLY A 26 13.87 0.75 -25.11
N LEU A 27 14.53 -0.30 -25.62
CA LEU A 27 14.19 -1.68 -25.26
C LEU A 27 14.48 -1.99 -23.78
N ILE A 28 15.61 -1.50 -23.25
CA ILE A 28 15.93 -1.64 -21.82
C ILE A 28 14.87 -0.95 -20.97
N LEU A 29 14.49 0.28 -21.34
CA LEU A 29 13.46 1.03 -20.61
C LEU A 29 12.10 0.32 -20.67
N LEU A 30 11.72 -0.21 -21.83
CA LEU A 30 10.52 -1.02 -21.99
C LEU A 30 10.55 -2.25 -21.08
N PHE A 31 11.67 -2.96 -21.03
CA PHE A 31 11.84 -4.11 -20.16
C PHE A 31 11.71 -3.73 -18.68
N ILE A 32 12.25 -2.59 -18.27
CA ILE A 32 12.08 -2.05 -16.91
C ILE A 32 10.59 -1.79 -16.63
N PHE A 33 9.84 -1.17 -17.54
CA PHE A 33 8.42 -0.93 -17.34
C PHE A 33 7.60 -2.22 -17.23
N ILE A 34 7.93 -3.23 -18.04
CA ILE A 34 7.29 -4.55 -17.94
C ILE A 34 7.56 -5.16 -16.56
N LEU A 35 8.81 -5.13 -16.10
CA LEU A 35 9.16 -5.59 -14.75
C LEU A 35 8.41 -4.82 -13.66
N THR A 36 8.28 -3.50 -13.78
CA THR A 36 7.52 -2.68 -12.83
C THR A 36 6.06 -3.14 -12.74
N ILE A 37 5.43 -3.46 -13.88
CA ILE A 37 4.05 -3.97 -13.89
C ILE A 37 3.96 -5.35 -13.22
N LEU A 38 4.91 -6.23 -13.48
CA LEU A 38 4.93 -7.58 -12.90
C LEU A 38 5.15 -7.57 -11.38
N ILE A 39 5.98 -6.64 -10.87
CA ILE A 39 6.30 -6.52 -9.45
C ILE A 39 5.28 -5.61 -8.71
N ASN A 40 4.44 -4.88 -9.44
CA ASN A 40 3.40 -3.99 -8.92
C ASN A 40 2.62 -4.52 -7.70
N PRO A 41 2.06 -5.76 -7.69
CA PRO A 41 1.33 -6.26 -6.53
C PRO A 41 2.16 -6.40 -5.25
N TYR A 42 3.49 -6.43 -5.35
CA TYR A 42 4.39 -6.51 -4.20
C TYR A 42 4.88 -5.14 -3.72
N ILE A 43 4.92 -4.15 -4.60
CA ILE A 43 5.44 -2.81 -4.30
C ILE A 43 4.32 -1.84 -3.91
N VAL A 44 3.11 -2.01 -4.47
CA VAL A 44 2.01 -1.07 -4.24
C VAL A 44 1.36 -1.34 -2.88
N PRO A 45 1.39 -0.37 -1.94
CA PRO A 45 0.77 -0.52 -0.63
C PRO A 45 -0.77 -0.58 -0.70
N PHE A 46 -1.37 -0.05 -1.77
CA PHE A 46 -2.83 0.06 -1.93
C PHE A 46 -3.32 -0.70 -3.18
N PRO A 47 -3.39 -2.04 -3.16
CA PRO A 47 -3.77 -2.84 -4.32
C PRO A 47 -5.20 -2.55 -4.82
N LYS A 48 -6.08 -2.00 -3.96
CA LYS A 48 -7.45 -1.60 -4.30
C LYS A 48 -7.57 -0.16 -4.81
N ALA A 49 -6.49 0.60 -4.87
CA ALA A 49 -6.51 2.01 -5.29
C ALA A 49 -7.14 2.20 -6.67
N SER A 50 -6.86 1.31 -7.64
CA SER A 50 -7.41 1.43 -8.99
C SER A 50 -8.92 1.19 -9.06
N SER A 51 -9.46 0.26 -8.27
CA SER A 51 -10.90 -0.05 -8.29
C SER A 51 -11.72 0.87 -7.40
N ARG A 52 -11.10 1.39 -6.33
CA ARG A 52 -11.73 2.29 -5.35
C ARG A 52 -11.32 3.75 -5.50
N TRP A 53 -10.75 4.15 -6.64
CA TRP A 53 -10.31 5.53 -6.86
C TRP A 53 -11.40 6.58 -6.59
N ARG A 54 -12.67 6.25 -6.86
CA ARG A 54 -13.83 7.15 -6.65
C ARG A 54 -14.53 6.98 -5.29
N ASP A 55 -14.09 6.03 -4.48
CA ASP A 55 -14.71 5.70 -3.19
C ASP A 55 -14.05 6.53 -2.09
N ILE A 56 -14.72 7.63 -1.69
CA ILE A 56 -14.22 8.55 -0.67
C ILE A 56 -14.02 7.81 0.66
N THR A 57 -14.92 6.90 1.03
CA THR A 57 -14.85 6.16 2.29
C THR A 57 -13.62 5.28 2.40
N TYR A 58 -13.10 4.79 1.26
CA TYR A 58 -11.85 4.03 1.22
C TYR A 58 -10.61 4.92 1.46
N TRP A 59 -10.66 6.17 1.03
CA TRP A 59 -9.56 7.12 1.14
C TRP A 59 -9.53 7.87 2.47
N GLU A 60 -10.63 7.87 3.24
CA GLU A 60 -10.69 8.42 4.59
C GLU A 60 -9.62 7.81 5.51
N ASP A 61 -9.41 6.49 5.40
CA ASP A 61 -8.40 5.76 6.21
C ASP A 61 -6.98 5.80 5.60
N ASN A 62 -6.85 6.36 4.39
CA ASN A 62 -5.61 6.35 3.60
C ASN A 62 -5.33 7.75 3.03
N PRO A 63 -4.96 8.73 3.87
CA PRO A 63 -4.79 10.11 3.44
C PRO A 63 -3.68 10.24 2.40
N VAL A 64 -3.90 11.07 1.39
CA VAL A 64 -2.97 11.30 0.26
C VAL A 64 -1.61 11.83 0.74
N SER A 65 -1.56 12.46 1.91
CA SER A 65 -0.35 13.00 2.52
C SER A 65 0.53 11.95 3.20
N ALA A 66 0.05 10.72 3.42
CA ALA A 66 0.84 9.67 4.04
C ALA A 66 1.96 9.20 3.07
N PRO A 67 3.24 9.27 3.48
CA PRO A 67 4.33 8.79 2.63
C PRO A 67 4.22 7.27 2.43
N PRO A 68 4.54 6.76 1.24
CA PRO A 68 4.58 5.32 1.02
C PRO A 68 5.59 4.61 1.92
N VAL A 69 5.30 3.37 2.30
CA VAL A 69 6.17 2.54 3.16
C VAL A 69 7.60 2.37 2.63
N TRP A 70 7.81 2.39 1.31
CA TRP A 70 9.15 2.29 0.72
C TRP A 70 10.04 3.49 1.05
N VAL A 71 9.48 4.63 1.49
CA VAL A 71 10.27 5.78 1.94
C VAL A 71 11.16 5.39 3.13
N ASN A 72 10.72 4.46 3.98
CA ASN A 72 11.54 3.93 5.08
C ASN A 72 12.73 3.09 4.59
N TRP A 73 12.72 2.56 3.36
CA TRP A 73 13.85 1.80 2.82
C TRP A 73 15.04 2.70 2.46
N PHE A 74 14.79 3.97 2.19
CA PHE A 74 15.81 4.95 1.80
C PHE A 74 16.09 5.99 2.89
N SER A 75 15.44 5.87 4.06
CA SER A 75 15.60 6.80 5.17
C SER A 75 16.40 6.15 6.30
N SER A 76 17.33 6.91 6.89
CA SER A 76 18.03 6.50 8.11
C SER A 76 17.12 6.56 9.36
N THR A 77 15.99 7.25 9.26
CA THR A 77 15.00 7.39 10.33
C THR A 77 13.79 6.52 10.02
N LYS A 78 13.46 5.59 10.92
CA LYS A 78 12.31 4.69 10.79
C LYS A 78 11.03 5.41 11.19
N ARG A 79 10.16 5.69 10.22
CA ARG A 79 8.81 6.22 10.46
C ARG A 79 7.84 5.10 10.79
N ALA A 80 6.90 5.35 11.69
CA ALA A 80 5.80 4.42 11.95
C ALA A 80 4.94 4.23 10.67
N PRO A 81 4.77 2.99 10.17
CA PRO A 81 3.83 2.70 9.09
C PRO A 81 2.38 2.79 9.60
N SER A 82 1.42 2.92 8.67
CA SER A 82 0.00 2.85 9.01
C SER A 82 -0.32 1.48 9.62
N LEU A 83 -0.92 1.50 10.81
CA LEU A 83 -1.32 0.32 11.58
C LEU A 83 -2.79 0.47 11.99
N ILE A 84 -3.57 -0.59 11.79
CA ILE A 84 -4.96 -0.67 12.25
C ILE A 84 -4.98 -1.53 13.52
N ILE A 85 -5.51 -0.98 14.61
CA ILE A 85 -5.63 -1.66 15.90
C ILE A 85 -7.13 -1.82 16.21
N GLU A 86 -7.62 -3.05 16.17
CA GLU A 86 -9.04 -3.36 16.45
C GLU A 86 -9.26 -3.78 17.91
N GLU A 87 -8.27 -4.46 18.49
CA GLU A 87 -8.34 -4.95 19.86
C GLU A 87 -8.15 -3.82 20.88
N HIS A 88 -9.06 -3.75 21.85
CA HIS A 88 -9.04 -2.74 22.89
C HIS A 88 -9.62 -3.27 24.20
N ALA A 89 -9.06 -2.83 25.31
CA ALA A 89 -9.64 -3.07 26.62
C ALA A 89 -10.71 -2.00 26.89
N PHE A 90 -11.96 -2.42 27.04
CA PHE A 90 -13.07 -1.55 27.40
C PHE A 90 -13.41 -1.68 28.88
N SER A 91 -13.56 -0.55 29.57
CA SER A 91 -13.98 -0.50 30.97
C SER A 91 -15.01 0.61 31.18
N GLU A 92 -16.04 0.32 31.98
CA GLU A 92 -17.04 1.29 32.39
C GLU A 92 -17.03 1.47 33.89
N GLU A 93 -16.83 2.72 34.34
CA GLU A 93 -16.95 3.09 35.73
C GLU A 93 -18.16 3.99 35.93
N LYS A 94 -19.03 3.64 36.88
CA LYS A 94 -20.16 4.47 37.29
C LYS A 94 -19.77 5.33 38.48
N MET A 95 -19.60 6.63 38.25
CA MET A 95 -19.39 7.61 39.31
C MET A 95 -20.70 8.36 39.58
N GLY A 96 -21.54 7.79 40.44
CA GLY A 96 -22.86 8.35 40.76
C GLY A 96 -23.80 8.38 39.56
N LYS A 97 -24.11 9.59 39.05
CA LYS A 97 -24.93 9.78 37.83
C LYS A 97 -24.11 9.81 36.53
N ILE A 98 -22.78 9.84 36.62
CA ILE A 98 -21.88 9.92 35.47
C ILE A 98 -21.40 8.50 35.12
N LYS A 99 -21.46 8.15 33.84
CA LYS A 99 -20.81 6.95 33.29
C LYS A 99 -19.51 7.38 32.63
N LEU A 100 -18.40 6.81 33.06
CA LEU A 100 -17.09 6.99 32.43
C LEU A 100 -16.77 5.71 31.65
N SER A 101 -16.79 5.79 30.33
CA SER A 101 -16.36 4.70 29.44
C SER A 101 -14.92 4.96 29.00
N ARG A 102 -14.03 3.99 29.21
CA ARG A 102 -12.61 4.06 28.85
C ARG A 102 -12.27 2.90 27.91
N ALA A 103 -11.79 3.23 26.72
CA ALA A 103 -11.18 2.30 25.79
C ALA A 103 -9.65 2.52 25.80
N VAL A 104 -8.89 1.45 25.98
CA VAL A 104 -7.42 1.46 25.96
C VAL A 104 -6.92 0.58 24.82
N PHE A 105 -6.08 1.14 23.96
CA PHE A 105 -5.44 0.46 22.83
C PHE A 105 -3.96 0.30 23.16
N GLU A 106 -3.49 -0.93 23.34
CA GLU A 106 -2.09 -1.22 23.58
C GLU A 106 -1.42 -1.64 22.27
N TYR A 107 -0.25 -1.07 21.98
CA TYR A 107 0.54 -1.46 20.82
C TYR A 107 2.03 -1.27 21.06
N GLU A 108 2.85 -2.10 20.41
CA GLU A 108 4.29 -2.02 20.51
C GLU A 108 4.84 -0.95 19.55
N TYR A 109 5.42 0.10 20.12
CA TYR A 109 6.02 1.20 19.35
C TYR A 109 7.55 1.05 19.29
N SER A 110 8.08 0.75 18.10
CA SER A 110 9.51 0.48 17.86
C SER A 110 10.15 1.41 16.81
N TYR A 111 9.56 2.59 16.60
CA TYR A 111 9.94 3.54 15.55
C TYR A 111 10.60 4.82 16.11
N ASP A 112 11.38 5.50 15.27
CA ASP A 112 12.12 6.69 15.67
C ASP A 112 11.23 7.94 15.70
N LEU A 113 10.17 7.97 14.88
CA LEU A 113 9.24 9.08 14.74
C LEU A 113 7.79 8.66 14.99
N PRO A 114 7.02 9.44 15.78
CA PRO A 114 5.64 9.12 16.11
C PRO A 114 4.77 9.08 14.84
N PRO A 115 3.61 8.41 14.91
CA PRO A 115 2.64 8.45 13.82
C PRO A 115 2.24 9.90 13.53
N LEU A 116 2.03 10.20 12.25
CA LEU A 116 1.65 11.54 11.79
C LEU A 116 0.20 11.88 12.14
N ASP A 117 -0.66 10.87 12.24
CA ASP A 117 -2.09 11.03 12.49
C ASP A 117 -2.66 9.80 13.20
N VAL A 118 -3.81 9.98 13.87
CA VAL A 118 -4.55 8.92 14.55
C VAL A 118 -6.04 9.09 14.26
N ILE A 119 -6.64 8.07 13.65
CA ILE A 119 -8.07 8.06 13.28
C ILE A 119 -8.81 7.11 14.23
N PHE A 120 -9.93 7.57 14.78
CA PHE A 120 -10.80 6.77 15.64
C PHE A 120 -12.15 6.54 14.96
N HIS A 121 -12.52 5.27 14.77
CA HIS A 121 -13.84 4.89 14.25
C HIS A 121 -14.77 4.55 15.41
N GLY A 122 -15.71 5.46 15.69
CA GLY A 122 -16.81 5.19 16.60
C GLY A 122 -18.01 4.63 15.83
N TYR A 123 -18.20 3.31 15.85
CA TYR A 123 -19.44 2.73 15.34
C TYR A 123 -20.52 2.80 16.42
N PRO A 124 -21.73 3.32 16.12
CA PRO A 124 -22.84 3.18 17.04
C PRO A 124 -23.11 1.69 17.20
N ASP A 125 -23.17 1.22 18.46
CA ASP A 125 -23.57 -0.13 18.76
C ASP A 125 -24.97 -0.38 18.16
N ARG A 126 -24.99 -1.13 17.06
CA ARG A 126 -26.21 -1.46 16.31
C ARG A 126 -26.72 -2.85 16.66
N ASP A 127 -26.09 -3.52 17.61
CA ASP A 127 -26.46 -4.87 17.97
C ASP A 127 -27.06 -4.86 19.38
N GLY A 128 -28.38 -5.08 19.44
CA GLY A 128 -29.02 -5.60 20.64
C GLY A 128 -28.63 -7.06 20.91
N SER A 129 -27.40 -7.46 20.60
CA SER A 129 -26.87 -8.76 20.98
C SER A 129 -26.48 -8.67 22.44
N LYS A 130 -27.40 -9.16 23.27
CA LYS A 130 -27.16 -9.46 24.67
C LYS A 130 -25.86 -10.25 24.78
N SER A 131 -24.81 -9.63 25.29
CA SER A 131 -23.76 -10.38 25.95
C SER A 131 -24.36 -10.95 27.24
N SER A 132 -24.48 -12.27 27.27
CA SER A 132 -24.63 -13.18 28.43
C SER A 132 -25.46 -12.72 29.63
#